data_AF-A0A660Z9U1-F1
#
_entry.id   AF-A0A660Z9U1-F1
#
_cell.length_a   1.000
_cell.length_b   1.000
_cell.length_c   1.000
_cell.angle_alpha   90.00
_cell.angle_beta   90.00
_cell.angle_gamma   90.00
#
_symmetry.space_group_name_H-M   'P 1'
#
loop_
_entity.id
_entity.type
_entity.pdbx_description
1 polymer ?
#
loop_
_entity_poly.entity_id
_entity_poly.type
_entity_poly.pdbx_seq_one_letter_code
_entity_poly.pdbx_strand_id
1 'polypeptide(L)'
;LVFIGSVLAIYLSKYFVGTPLVGVLIALLISFAAYSMKNDATMILFGLAIVMLWASLEYTRTFWLFGMIWLLAIAYIYSKGTPPSSGKMVLYNPPREVRPPEMAYLVEDREANEREFLVAVMDLVNRGYIELIPTRDDFYVRKQKEYEGDQRLTSVDRFVLHRLFLMTGVRIVAETGIPLQKDEFPNEVSLKYVMDDLHNWAKAFDLQFRSHLSEDKPIYHPLFVITKRQWQALAIAILIAGMFFLFIRGFYLDLEEIAFSKKRLIWNMFFGDGLPIVAVSGAIFWLSYHYVGVLTDFGKKVMHRVLGYREFLKRVELPRLKRFIKEKRFTLMELFTYALALKLFDLIDLWIESLRSDEGLAEEILVIERLWNFLRWRWKLARFGEKLDIDSMGRSFLHSPTNI
;
A
#
# COMPACT_ATOMS: atom_id res chain seq x y z
N LEU A 1 11.86 -15.15 -26.54
CA LEU A 1 10.96 -14.73 -27.64
C LEU A 1 11.06 -13.22 -27.91
N VAL A 2 10.77 -12.34 -26.94
CA VAL A 2 10.89 -10.86 -27.12
C VAL A 2 12.29 -10.45 -27.60
N PHE A 3 13.35 -10.93 -26.95
CA PHE A 3 14.74 -10.61 -27.33
C PHE A 3 15.11 -11.06 -28.75
N ILE A 4 14.64 -12.24 -29.17
CA ILE A 4 14.86 -12.77 -30.53
C ILE A 4 14.07 -11.93 -31.56
N GLY A 5 12.85 -11.52 -31.21
CA GLY A 5 12.05 -10.61 -32.03
C GLY A 5 12.69 -9.23 -32.20
N SER A 6 13.30 -8.68 -31.14
CA SER A 6 14.01 -7.39 -31.18
C SER A 6 15.23 -7.44 -32.11
N VAL A 7 16.03 -8.51 -32.04
CA VAL A 7 17.23 -8.68 -32.88
C VAL A 7 16.84 -8.88 -34.35
N LEU A 8 15.79 -9.66 -34.63
CA LEU A 8 15.30 -9.89 -35.99
C LEU A 8 14.71 -8.62 -36.60
N ALA A 9 13.99 -7.82 -35.81
CA ALA A 9 13.43 -6.54 -36.25
C ALA A 9 14.52 -5.50 -36.59
N ILE A 10 15.62 -5.46 -35.82
CA ILE A 10 16.79 -4.60 -36.10
C ILE A 10 17.52 -5.07 -37.36
N TYR A 11 17.58 -6.38 -37.62
CA TYR A 11 18.20 -6.90 -38.84
C TYR A 11 17.36 -6.62 -40.08
N LEU A 12 16.03 -6.76 -39.96
CA LEU A 12 15.09 -6.50 -41.05
C LEU A 12 14.88 -5.01 -41.33
N SER A 13 15.09 -4.13 -40.33
CA SER A 13 14.95 -2.69 -40.52
C SER A 13 15.99 -2.08 -41.47
N LYS A 14 17.10 -2.78 -41.67
CA LYS A 14 18.15 -2.39 -42.62
C LYS A 14 17.72 -2.50 -44.09
N TYR A 15 16.65 -3.24 -44.39
CA TYR A 15 16.28 -3.62 -45.76
C TYR A 15 14.89 -3.16 -46.21
N PHE A 16 14.06 -2.62 -45.31
CA PHE A 16 12.68 -2.23 -45.64
C PHE A 16 12.39 -0.79 -45.24
N VAL A 17 12.05 0.06 -46.22
CA VAL A 17 11.57 1.45 -46.06
C VAL A 17 10.17 1.52 -45.39
N GLY A 18 9.63 0.40 -44.92
CA GLY A 18 8.32 0.27 -44.26
C GLY A 18 8.37 -0.12 -42.78
N THR A 19 9.53 -0.03 -42.13
CA THR A 19 9.77 -0.37 -40.72
C THR A 19 8.74 0.17 -39.72
N PRO A 20 8.23 1.42 -39.83
CA PRO A 20 7.33 1.99 -38.83
C PRO A 20 6.05 1.18 -38.64
N LEU A 21 5.53 0.65 -39.75
CA LEU A 21 4.24 -0.01 -39.78
C LEU A 21 4.27 -1.38 -39.10
N VAL A 22 5.39 -2.09 -39.21
CA VAL A 22 5.58 -3.42 -38.60
C VAL A 22 5.73 -3.31 -37.09
N GLY A 23 6.49 -2.32 -36.60
CA GLY A 23 6.61 -2.05 -35.16
C GLY A 23 5.27 -1.68 -34.52
N VAL A 24 4.50 -0.81 -35.18
CA VAL A 24 3.14 -0.44 -34.75
C VAL A 24 2.20 -1.65 -34.77
N LEU A 25 2.23 -2.49 -35.81
CA LEU A 25 1.40 -3.71 -35.90
C LEU A 25 1.73 -4.72 -34.80
N ILE A 26 3.01 -4.97 -34.52
CA ILE A 26 3.44 -5.90 -33.47
C ILE A 26 2.97 -5.41 -32.11
N ALA A 27 3.08 -4.11 -31.84
CA ALA A 27 2.68 -3.60 -30.55
C ALA A 27 1.16 -3.42 -30.39
N LEU A 28 0.43 -3.15 -31.48
CA LEU A 28 -1.03 -3.25 -31.51
C LEU A 28 -1.47 -4.70 -31.24
N LEU A 29 -0.77 -5.69 -31.81
CA LEU A 29 -1.00 -7.11 -31.55
C LEU A 29 -0.70 -7.49 -30.09
N ILE A 30 0.40 -6.99 -29.50
CA ILE A 30 0.72 -7.20 -28.08
C ILE A 30 -0.32 -6.52 -27.19
N SER A 31 -0.76 -5.31 -27.53
CA SER A 31 -1.78 -4.57 -26.78
C SER A 31 -3.15 -5.25 -26.88
N PHE A 32 -3.50 -5.77 -28.05
CA PHE A 32 -4.74 -6.51 -28.29
C PHE A 32 -4.73 -7.88 -27.61
N ALA A 33 -3.62 -8.61 -27.69
CA ALA A 33 -3.44 -9.88 -26.99
C ALA A 33 -3.53 -9.68 -25.47
N ALA A 34 -2.94 -8.61 -24.95
CA ALA A 34 -3.04 -8.26 -23.53
C ALA A 34 -4.48 -7.90 -23.10
N TYR A 35 -5.19 -7.09 -23.91
CA TYR A 35 -6.59 -6.76 -23.68
C TYR A 35 -7.49 -8.01 -23.67
N SER A 36 -7.25 -8.94 -24.59
CA SER A 36 -7.98 -10.22 -24.70
C SER A 36 -7.78 -11.13 -23.48
N MET A 37 -6.60 -11.08 -22.84
CA MET A 37 -6.29 -11.87 -21.63
C MET A 37 -6.93 -11.31 -20.34
N LYS A 38 -7.84 -10.33 -20.42
CA LYS A 38 -8.43 -9.61 -19.26
C LYS A 38 -7.38 -9.05 -18.29
N ASN A 39 -6.16 -8.84 -18.77
CA ASN A 39 -5.05 -8.37 -17.96
C ASN A 39 -4.92 -6.85 -18.14
N ASP A 40 -4.69 -6.17 -17.03
CA ASP A 40 -4.96 -4.74 -16.79
C ASP A 40 -4.44 -3.73 -17.83
N ALA A 41 -4.98 -2.50 -17.74
CA ALA A 41 -4.52 -1.30 -18.47
C ALA A 41 -3.00 -1.02 -18.39
N THR A 42 -2.28 -1.63 -17.45
CA THR A 42 -0.82 -1.65 -17.38
C THR A 42 -0.16 -2.33 -18.56
N MET A 43 -0.75 -3.39 -19.11
CA MET A 43 -0.23 -4.03 -20.31
C MET A 43 -0.45 -3.17 -21.56
N ILE A 44 -1.58 -2.44 -21.63
CA ILE A 44 -1.82 -1.44 -22.68
C ILE A 44 -0.81 -0.30 -22.57
N LEU A 45 -0.55 0.20 -21.36
CA LEU A 45 0.48 1.21 -21.10
C LEU A 45 1.89 0.71 -21.42
N PHE A 46 2.19 -0.56 -21.15
CA PHE A 46 3.47 -1.20 -21.52
C PHE A 46 3.59 -1.37 -23.04
N GLY A 47 2.53 -1.80 -23.72
CA GLY A 47 2.47 -1.90 -25.17
C GLY A 47 2.71 -0.53 -25.81
N LEU A 48 2.03 0.51 -25.32
CA LEU A 48 2.25 1.90 -25.71
C LEU A 48 3.67 2.36 -25.40
N ALA A 49 4.23 2.05 -24.23
CA ALA A 49 5.60 2.41 -23.86
C ALA A 49 6.63 1.73 -24.78
N ILE A 50 6.40 0.49 -25.22
CA ILE A 50 7.25 -0.22 -26.18
C ILE A 50 7.14 0.40 -27.57
N VAL A 51 5.93 0.76 -28.04
CA VAL A 51 5.75 1.54 -29.29
C VAL A 51 6.49 2.85 -29.21
N MET A 52 6.35 3.57 -28.10
CA MET A 52 6.94 4.87 -27.88
C MET A 52 8.47 4.78 -27.83
N LEU A 53 9.01 3.77 -27.14
CA LEU A 53 10.44 3.46 -27.16
C LEU A 53 10.93 3.18 -28.58
N TRP A 54 10.20 2.37 -29.34
CA TRP A 54 10.59 1.98 -30.69
C TRP A 54 10.49 3.16 -31.69
N ALA A 55 9.42 3.95 -31.66
CA ALA A 55 9.25 5.16 -32.47
C ALA A 55 10.28 6.25 -32.15
N SER A 56 10.74 6.30 -30.88
CA SER A 56 11.81 7.21 -30.47
C SER A 56 13.18 6.89 -31.06
N LEU A 57 13.40 5.63 -31.48
CA LEU A 57 14.64 5.22 -32.16
C LEU A 57 14.76 5.83 -33.55
N GLU A 58 13.64 6.02 -34.25
CA GLU A 58 13.62 6.64 -35.60
C GLU A 58 13.49 8.17 -35.53
N TYR A 59 12.76 8.73 -34.56
CA TYR A 59 12.44 10.16 -34.53
C TYR A 59 12.61 10.80 -33.14
N THR A 60 13.81 11.27 -32.81
CA THR A 60 14.10 11.89 -31.50
C THR A 60 13.24 13.11 -31.17
N ARG A 61 12.81 13.87 -32.19
CA ARG A 61 11.91 15.02 -32.00
C ARG A 61 10.51 14.63 -31.54
N THR A 62 10.09 13.38 -31.74
CA THR A 62 8.76 12.91 -31.33
C THR A 62 8.70 12.43 -29.88
N PHE A 63 9.85 12.16 -29.23
CA PHE A 63 9.90 11.69 -27.84
C PHE A 63 9.23 12.66 -26.86
N TRP A 64 9.39 13.97 -27.08
CA TRP A 64 8.73 15.00 -26.28
C TRP A 64 7.21 14.96 -26.38
N LEU A 65 6.65 14.73 -27.57
CA LEU A 65 5.21 14.62 -27.78
C LEU A 65 4.66 13.39 -27.02
N PHE A 66 5.40 12.29 -27.03
CA PHE A 66 5.02 11.09 -26.28
C PHE A 66 5.11 11.29 -24.77
N GLY A 67 6.18 11.91 -24.28
CA GLY A 67 6.28 12.33 -22.88
C GLY A 67 5.10 13.21 -22.48
N MET A 68 4.73 14.18 -23.32
CA MET A 68 3.60 15.07 -23.06
C MET A 68 2.25 14.34 -23.08
N ILE A 69 2.00 13.42 -24.01
CA ILE A 69 0.79 12.58 -24.04
C ILE A 69 0.72 11.73 -22.78
N TRP A 70 1.84 11.17 -22.34
CA TRP A 70 1.91 10.36 -21.13
C TRP A 70 1.66 11.21 -19.87
N LEU A 71 2.23 12.41 -19.80
CA LEU A 71 1.96 13.40 -18.75
C LEU A 71 0.47 13.81 -18.74
N LEU A 72 -0.14 14.05 -19.90
CA LEU A 72 -1.56 14.37 -20.02
C LEU A 72 -2.46 13.20 -19.62
N ALA A 73 -2.11 11.97 -19.99
CA ALA A 73 -2.83 10.77 -19.57
C ALA A 73 -2.79 10.61 -18.04
N ILE A 74 -1.62 10.82 -17.43
CA ILE A 74 -1.51 10.85 -15.97
C ILE A 74 -2.31 12.01 -15.37
N ALA A 75 -2.20 13.22 -15.91
CA ALA A 75 -2.93 14.38 -15.39
C ALA A 75 -4.45 14.17 -15.49
N TYR A 76 -4.92 13.52 -16.56
CA TYR A 76 -6.31 13.11 -16.70
C TYR A 76 -6.70 12.10 -15.61
N ILE A 77 -5.91 11.05 -15.41
CA ILE A 77 -6.11 10.07 -14.33
C ILE A 77 -6.07 10.76 -12.95
N TYR A 78 -5.20 11.76 -12.73
CA TYR A 78 -5.12 12.55 -11.50
C TYR A 78 -6.43 13.28 -11.20
N SER A 79 -6.91 14.04 -12.19
CA SER A 79 -8.13 14.83 -12.09
C SER A 79 -9.34 13.94 -11.80
N LYS A 80 -9.33 12.72 -12.35
CA LYS A 80 -10.37 11.71 -12.16
C LYS A 80 -10.15 10.81 -10.96
N GLY A 81 -8.99 10.81 -10.31
CA GLY A 81 -8.67 9.90 -9.19
C GLY A 81 -8.62 10.55 -7.80
N THR A 82 -8.33 11.85 -7.72
CA THR A 82 -8.31 12.57 -6.45
C THR A 82 -9.73 12.80 -5.93
N PRO A 83 -10.01 12.51 -4.63
CA PRO A 83 -11.30 12.84 -4.05
C PRO A 83 -11.45 14.37 -4.06
N PRO A 84 -12.61 14.90 -4.49
CA PRO A 84 -12.82 16.35 -4.52
C PRO A 84 -12.67 16.92 -3.11
N SER A 85 -11.91 18.02 -2.98
CA SER A 85 -11.73 18.77 -1.73
C SER A 85 -13.00 19.51 -1.29
N SER A 86 -14.11 19.37 -2.01
CA SER A 86 -15.39 20.00 -1.73
C SER A 86 -15.85 19.69 -0.31
N GLY A 87 -16.36 20.71 0.37
CA GLY A 87 -16.66 20.75 1.80
C GLY A 87 -17.09 19.42 2.41
N LYS A 88 -16.39 19.03 3.48
CA LYS A 88 -16.67 17.79 4.22
C LYS A 88 -18.06 17.89 4.81
N MET A 89 -19.03 17.24 4.19
CA MET A 89 -20.36 17.09 4.76
C MET A 89 -20.22 16.23 6.02
N VAL A 90 -20.63 16.77 7.17
CA VAL A 90 -20.60 16.05 8.45
C VAL A 90 -21.59 14.88 8.38
N LEU A 91 -21.10 13.67 8.60
CA LEU A 91 -21.92 12.45 8.60
C LEU A 91 -21.97 11.86 10.00
N TYR A 92 -23.17 11.71 10.55
CA TYR A 92 -23.36 11.28 11.94
C TYR A 92 -23.18 9.77 12.17
N ASN A 93 -23.26 8.97 11.10
CA ASN A 93 -23.16 7.51 11.18
C ASN A 93 -21.93 7.03 10.41
N PRO A 94 -21.27 5.95 10.87
CA PRO A 94 -20.20 5.33 10.12
C PRO A 94 -20.71 4.87 8.74
N PRO A 95 -19.89 5.01 7.68
CA PRO A 95 -20.28 4.54 6.35
C PRO A 95 -20.48 3.03 6.35
N ARG A 96 -21.57 2.55 5.71
CA ARG A 96 -21.98 1.13 5.74
C ARG A 96 -21.14 0.26 4.81
N GLU A 97 -20.51 0.87 3.82
CA GLU A 97 -19.73 0.20 2.78
C GLU A 97 -18.38 -0.28 3.29
N VAL A 98 -17.84 0.41 4.31
CA VAL A 98 -16.51 0.15 4.83
C VAL A 98 -16.48 -0.09 6.32
N ARG A 99 -15.63 -1.01 6.74
CA ARG A 99 -15.39 -1.35 8.14
C ARG A 99 -14.26 -0.49 8.74
N PRO A 100 -14.16 -0.35 10.07
CA PRO A 100 -13.07 0.40 10.69
C PRO A 100 -11.66 0.09 10.15
N PRO A 101 -11.27 -1.18 9.91
CA PRO A 101 -9.92 -1.49 9.42
C PRO A 101 -9.69 -0.96 8.00
N GLU A 102 -10.72 -1.00 7.16
CA GLU A 102 -10.69 -0.44 5.81
C GLU A 102 -10.69 1.09 5.85
N MET A 103 -11.39 1.71 6.80
CA MET A 103 -11.32 3.16 7.03
C MET A 103 -9.90 3.57 7.45
N ALA A 104 -9.25 2.80 8.32
CA ALA A 104 -7.87 3.04 8.74
C ALA A 104 -6.92 3.03 7.55
N TYR A 105 -7.06 2.02 6.69
CA TYR A 105 -6.30 1.89 5.46
C TYR A 105 -6.56 3.03 4.46
N LEU A 106 -7.80 3.53 4.40
CA LEU A 106 -8.18 4.64 3.51
C LEU A 106 -7.64 6.00 3.98
N VAL A 107 -7.58 6.23 5.30
CA VAL A 107 -7.17 7.54 5.86
C VAL A 107 -5.65 7.76 5.84
N GLU A 108 -4.83 6.71 5.71
CA GLU A 108 -3.36 6.79 5.64
C GLU A 108 -2.79 6.43 4.25
N ASP A 109 -1.47 6.59 4.12
CA ASP A 109 -0.55 6.33 2.99
C ASP A 109 -0.64 4.94 2.33
N ARG A 110 -1.74 4.22 2.54
CA ARG A 110 -2.10 3.01 1.80
C ARG A 110 -1.11 1.87 2.03
N GLU A 111 -0.65 1.78 3.26
CA GLU A 111 0.20 0.70 3.77
C GLU A 111 -0.41 0.20 5.08
N ALA A 112 -0.63 -1.11 5.18
CA ALA A 112 -1.17 -1.71 6.39
C ALA A 112 -0.07 -1.85 7.46
N ASN A 113 -0.16 -1.03 8.51
CA ASN A 113 0.79 -1.00 9.61
C ASN A 113 0.19 -1.65 10.88
N GLU A 114 0.92 -1.53 12.00
CA GLU A 114 0.46 -1.92 13.34
C GLU A 114 -0.93 -1.39 13.68
N ARG A 115 -1.25 -0.16 13.25
CA ARG A 115 -2.55 0.45 13.49
C ARG A 115 -3.67 -0.30 12.76
N GLU A 116 -3.54 -0.53 11.46
CA GLU A 116 -4.55 -1.24 10.66
C GLU A 116 -4.80 -2.64 11.21
N PHE A 117 -3.73 -3.32 11.63
CA PHE A 117 -3.83 -4.62 12.28
C PHE A 117 -4.62 -4.53 13.57
N LEU A 118 -4.27 -3.59 14.45
CA LEU A 118 -4.98 -3.45 15.71
C LEU A 118 -6.44 -3.06 15.51
N VAL A 119 -6.73 -2.14 14.59
CA VAL A 119 -8.12 -1.78 14.25
C VAL A 119 -8.88 -3.01 13.75
N ALA A 120 -8.24 -3.91 12.99
CA ALA A 120 -8.82 -5.19 12.59
C ALA A 120 -9.11 -6.10 13.79
N VAL A 121 -8.18 -6.20 14.76
CA VAL A 121 -8.39 -6.94 16.00
C VAL A 121 -9.56 -6.35 16.80
N MET A 122 -9.61 -5.03 16.99
CA MET A 122 -10.70 -4.38 17.74
C MET A 122 -12.05 -4.52 17.04
N ASP A 123 -12.09 -4.47 15.71
CA ASP A 123 -13.31 -4.71 14.94
C ASP A 123 -13.80 -6.16 15.08
N LEU A 124 -12.90 -7.14 15.18
CA LEU A 124 -13.24 -8.54 15.48
C LEU A 124 -13.75 -8.71 16.92
N VAL A 125 -13.24 -7.93 17.86
CA VAL A 125 -13.71 -7.89 19.27
C VAL A 125 -15.13 -7.33 19.34
N ASN A 126 -15.40 -6.20 18.67
CA ASN A 126 -16.73 -5.60 18.62
C ASN A 126 -17.77 -6.54 18.01
N ARG A 127 -17.36 -7.39 17.05
CA ARG A 127 -18.22 -8.42 16.45
C ARG A 127 -18.33 -9.71 17.27
N GLY A 128 -17.58 -9.81 18.38
CA GLY A 128 -17.58 -10.93 19.31
C GLY A 128 -16.98 -12.22 18.73
N TYR A 129 -16.03 -12.12 17.80
CA TYR A 129 -15.22 -13.28 17.39
C TYR A 129 -14.08 -13.54 18.37
N ILE A 130 -13.65 -12.49 19.06
CA ILE A 130 -12.48 -12.45 19.92
C ILE A 130 -12.85 -11.70 21.21
N GLU A 131 -12.25 -12.10 22.33
CA GLU A 131 -12.23 -11.36 23.59
C GLU A 131 -10.81 -10.89 23.92
N LEU A 132 -10.67 -9.66 24.44
CA LEU A 132 -9.41 -9.13 24.94
C LEU A 132 -9.37 -9.21 26.46
N ILE A 133 -8.38 -9.91 26.99
CA ILE A 133 -8.19 -10.13 28.42
C ILE A 133 -7.00 -9.29 28.86
N PRO A 134 -7.20 -8.20 29.63
CA PRO A 134 -6.12 -7.35 30.08
C PRO A 134 -5.30 -8.03 31.17
N THR A 135 -3.99 -8.14 30.95
CA THR A 135 -2.98 -8.55 31.95
C THR A 135 -2.21 -7.30 32.43
N ARG A 136 -1.24 -7.45 33.35
CA ARG A 136 -0.44 -6.32 33.86
C ARG A 136 0.28 -5.53 32.77
N ASP A 137 0.93 -6.24 31.84
CA ASP A 137 1.79 -5.63 30.81
C ASP A 137 1.43 -6.05 29.37
N ASP A 138 0.30 -6.75 29.19
CA ASP A 138 -0.08 -7.37 27.92
C ASP A 138 -1.61 -7.55 27.80
N PHE A 139 -2.07 -7.90 26.61
CA PHE A 139 -3.43 -8.31 26.32
C PHE A 139 -3.43 -9.72 25.74
N TYR A 140 -4.19 -10.63 26.34
CA TYR A 140 -4.44 -11.93 25.74
C TYR A 140 -5.68 -11.85 24.86
N VAL A 141 -5.59 -12.50 23.72
CA VAL A 141 -6.59 -12.59 22.68
C VAL A 141 -7.21 -13.98 22.79
N ARG A 142 -8.45 -14.08 23.26
CA ARG A 142 -9.17 -15.35 23.36
C ARG A 142 -10.15 -15.52 22.20
N LYS A 143 -10.13 -16.68 21.56
CA LYS A 143 -11.12 -17.07 20.54
C LYS A 143 -12.49 -17.31 21.20
N GLN A 144 -13.53 -16.63 20.70
CA GLN A 144 -14.90 -16.74 21.22
C GLN A 144 -15.84 -17.51 20.28
N LYS A 145 -15.59 -17.45 18.98
CA LYS A 145 -16.42 -18.11 17.96
C LYS A 145 -15.57 -18.87 16.97
N GLU A 146 -16.10 -20.00 16.52
CA GLU A 146 -15.61 -20.64 15.31
C GLU A 146 -15.88 -19.74 14.10
N TYR A 147 -14.88 -19.60 13.25
CA TYR A 147 -14.90 -18.65 12.13
C TYR A 147 -14.68 -19.34 10.77
N GLU A 148 -14.40 -20.64 10.77
CA GLU A 148 -14.26 -21.42 9.54
C GLU A 148 -15.62 -21.52 8.83
N GLY A 149 -15.69 -21.03 7.58
CA GLY A 149 -16.91 -21.05 6.79
C GLY A 149 -17.88 -19.88 7.01
N ASP A 150 -17.58 -18.94 7.92
CA ASP A 150 -18.43 -17.76 8.10
C ASP A 150 -18.28 -16.76 6.93
N GLN A 151 -19.36 -16.60 6.16
CA GLN A 151 -19.43 -15.71 5.00
C GLN A 151 -19.39 -14.22 5.38
N ARG A 152 -19.62 -13.87 6.66
CA ARG A 152 -19.57 -12.48 7.14
C ARG A 152 -18.15 -11.94 7.26
N LEU A 153 -17.15 -12.84 7.32
CA LEU A 153 -15.74 -12.49 7.43
C LEU A 153 -15.15 -12.18 6.05
N THR A 154 -14.37 -11.11 5.98
CA THR A 154 -13.61 -10.77 4.78
C THR A 154 -12.36 -11.64 4.66
N SER A 155 -11.70 -11.57 3.51
CA SER A 155 -10.35 -12.14 3.30
C SER A 155 -9.35 -11.60 4.34
N VAL A 156 -9.40 -10.29 4.62
CA VAL A 156 -8.60 -9.63 5.66
C VAL A 156 -8.91 -10.18 7.05
N ASP A 157 -10.19 -10.30 7.42
CA ASP A 157 -10.58 -10.83 8.74
C ASP A 157 -10.04 -12.23 8.97
N ARG A 158 -10.21 -13.12 7.97
CA ARG A 158 -9.70 -14.49 8.03
C ARG A 158 -8.18 -14.52 8.14
N PHE A 159 -7.49 -13.65 7.39
CA PHE A 159 -6.04 -13.54 7.49
C PHE A 159 -5.61 -13.15 8.90
N VAL A 160 -6.25 -12.15 9.52
CA VAL A 160 -5.95 -11.73 10.90
C VAL A 160 -6.20 -12.86 11.90
N LEU A 161 -7.34 -13.54 11.82
CA LEU A 161 -7.68 -14.66 12.70
C LEU A 161 -6.70 -15.84 12.56
N HIS A 162 -6.31 -16.18 11.32
CA HIS A 162 -5.29 -17.20 11.08
C HIS A 162 -3.92 -16.79 11.64
N ARG A 163 -3.54 -15.52 11.52
CA ARG A 163 -2.27 -15.04 12.08
C ARG A 163 -2.29 -15.03 13.61
N LEU A 164 -3.41 -14.66 14.22
CA LEU A 164 -3.58 -14.66 15.68
C LEU A 164 -3.47 -16.06 16.27
N PHE A 165 -4.16 -17.05 15.70
CA PHE A 165 -4.30 -18.37 16.34
C PHE A 165 -3.48 -19.49 15.69
N LEU A 166 -3.36 -19.54 14.37
CA LEU A 166 -2.66 -20.64 13.68
C LEU A 166 -1.14 -20.43 13.64
N MET A 167 -0.65 -19.25 13.29
CA MET A 167 0.81 -19.04 13.18
C MET A 167 1.52 -19.13 14.54
N THR A 168 0.84 -18.76 15.62
CA THR A 168 1.32 -18.93 16.98
C THR A 168 1.52 -20.41 17.32
N GLY A 169 0.57 -21.27 16.93
CA GLY A 169 0.70 -22.72 17.08
C GLY A 169 1.85 -23.30 16.23
N VAL A 170 2.01 -22.86 14.99
CA VAL A 170 3.14 -23.30 14.13
C VAL A 170 4.49 -22.95 14.75
N ARG A 171 4.58 -21.80 15.43
CA ARG A 171 5.82 -21.39 16.11
C ARG A 171 6.09 -22.22 17.37
N ILE A 172 5.05 -22.55 18.14
CA ILE A 172 5.16 -23.50 19.25
C ILE A 172 5.67 -24.86 18.74
N VAL A 173 5.13 -25.37 17.63
CA VAL A 173 5.60 -26.60 16.99
C VAL A 173 7.06 -26.48 16.56
N ALA A 174 7.45 -25.34 15.97
CA ALA A 174 8.82 -25.11 15.51
C ALA A 174 9.84 -24.99 16.67
N GLU A 175 9.46 -24.39 17.79
CA GLU A 175 10.32 -24.20 18.96
C GLU A 175 10.38 -25.45 19.86
N THR A 176 9.29 -26.21 19.96
CA THR A 176 9.20 -27.39 20.83
C THR A 176 9.42 -28.72 20.11
N GLY A 177 9.29 -28.76 18.78
CA GLY A 177 9.33 -29.97 17.96
C GLY A 177 8.10 -30.86 18.08
N ILE A 178 7.07 -30.44 18.84
CA ILE A 178 5.87 -31.23 19.08
C ILE A 178 4.83 -30.85 18.03
N PRO A 179 4.40 -31.76 17.13
CA PRO A 179 3.34 -31.47 16.18
C PRO A 179 2.02 -31.31 16.92
N LEU A 180 1.38 -30.14 16.78
CA LEU A 180 0.06 -29.86 17.33
C LEU A 180 -1.03 -30.33 16.35
N GLN A 181 -2.04 -31.03 16.86
CA GLN A 181 -3.27 -31.25 16.11
C GLN A 181 -4.10 -29.96 16.02
N LYS A 182 -5.03 -29.88 15.06
CA LYS A 182 -5.80 -28.65 14.78
C LYS A 182 -6.63 -28.16 15.99
N ASP A 183 -7.04 -29.09 16.83
CA ASP A 183 -7.75 -28.90 18.10
C ASP A 183 -6.84 -28.52 19.28
N GLU A 184 -5.52 -28.67 19.13
CA GLU A 184 -4.52 -28.32 20.14
C GLU A 184 -3.94 -26.90 19.94
N PHE A 185 -4.40 -26.16 18.92
CA PHE A 185 -3.99 -24.77 18.73
C PHE A 185 -4.47 -23.90 19.90
N PRO A 186 -3.63 -22.97 20.38
CA PRO A 186 -3.96 -22.17 21.56
C PRO A 186 -5.19 -21.30 21.28
N ASN A 187 -6.23 -21.47 22.12
CA ASN A 187 -7.42 -20.61 22.11
C ASN A 187 -7.14 -19.21 22.68
N GLU A 188 -5.99 -19.02 23.32
CA GLU A 188 -5.53 -17.77 23.90
C GLU A 188 -4.11 -17.45 23.44
N VAL A 189 -3.90 -16.23 22.94
CA VAL A 189 -2.61 -15.78 22.41
C VAL A 189 -2.28 -14.39 22.93
N SER A 190 -1.04 -14.14 23.32
CA SER A 190 -0.62 -12.79 23.72
C SER A 190 -0.50 -11.87 22.50
N LEU A 191 -1.18 -10.73 22.59
CA LEU A 191 -1.19 -9.69 21.57
C LEU A 191 0.20 -9.08 21.41
N LYS A 192 0.98 -8.94 22.49
CA LYS A 192 2.35 -8.45 22.43
C LYS A 192 3.20 -9.29 21.48
N TYR A 193 3.18 -10.62 21.60
CA TYR A 193 3.96 -11.49 20.71
C TYR A 193 3.51 -11.40 19.25
N VAL A 194 2.20 -11.34 19.00
CA VAL A 194 1.68 -11.22 17.63
C VAL A 194 2.10 -9.89 16.99
N MET A 195 2.05 -8.80 17.76
CA MET A 195 2.48 -7.48 17.32
C MET A 195 3.99 -7.44 17.07
N ASP A 196 4.80 -8.12 17.88
CA ASP A 196 6.25 -8.23 17.66
C ASP A 196 6.57 -8.96 16.36
N ASP A 197 5.80 -9.99 16.02
CA ASP A 197 5.97 -10.73 14.76
C ASP A 197 5.36 -10.02 13.55
N LEU A 198 4.56 -8.98 13.73
CA LEU A 198 3.84 -8.31 12.64
C LEU A 198 4.79 -7.84 11.54
N HIS A 199 6.00 -7.40 11.85
CA HIS A 199 6.96 -6.96 10.83
C HIS A 199 7.29 -8.06 9.80
N ASN A 200 7.22 -9.35 10.19
CA ASN A 200 7.54 -10.48 9.31
C ASN A 200 6.46 -10.71 8.26
N TRP A 201 5.22 -10.35 8.56
CA TRP A 201 4.08 -10.61 7.68
C TRP A 201 3.25 -9.37 7.35
N ALA A 202 3.66 -8.17 7.76
CA ALA A 202 3.02 -6.90 7.44
C ALA A 202 2.84 -6.69 5.94
N LYS A 203 3.81 -7.10 5.11
CA LYS A 203 3.67 -7.05 3.64
C LYS A 203 2.56 -7.95 3.11
N ALA A 204 2.42 -9.16 3.67
CA ALA A 204 1.35 -10.07 3.30
C ALA A 204 -0.01 -9.51 3.75
N PHE A 205 -0.05 -8.90 4.93
CA PHE A 205 -1.23 -8.23 5.45
C PHE A 205 -1.66 -7.04 4.59
N ASP A 206 -0.73 -6.18 4.18
CA ASP A 206 -0.97 -5.08 3.24
C ASP A 206 -1.50 -5.59 1.90
N LEU A 207 -0.91 -6.67 1.38
CA LEU A 207 -1.38 -7.28 0.13
C LEU A 207 -2.83 -7.78 0.23
N GLN A 208 -3.22 -8.39 1.35
CA GLN A 208 -4.61 -8.82 1.59
C GLN A 208 -5.56 -7.61 1.63
N PHE A 209 -5.15 -6.50 2.24
CA PHE A 209 -5.94 -5.27 2.22
C PHE A 209 -6.08 -4.71 0.80
N ARG A 210 -4.99 -4.66 0.04
CA ARG A 210 -5.01 -4.17 -1.35
C ARG A 210 -5.90 -5.02 -2.24
N SER A 211 -5.80 -6.35 -2.16
CA SER A 211 -6.65 -7.23 -2.94
C SER A 211 -8.11 -7.09 -2.52
N HIS A 212 -8.39 -7.06 -1.21
CA HIS A 212 -9.75 -6.87 -0.71
C HIS A 212 -10.38 -5.55 -1.19
N LEU A 213 -9.63 -4.45 -1.12
CA LEU A 213 -10.11 -3.11 -1.51
C LEU A 213 -10.06 -2.82 -3.01
N SER A 214 -9.64 -3.79 -3.83
CA SER A 214 -9.68 -3.68 -5.30
C SER A 214 -10.59 -4.74 -5.94
N GLU A 215 -10.52 -5.98 -5.47
CA GLU A 215 -11.26 -7.13 -5.99
C GLU A 215 -12.64 -7.28 -5.33
N ASP A 216 -12.68 -7.37 -3.99
CA ASP A 216 -13.93 -7.62 -3.25
C ASP A 216 -14.79 -6.35 -3.14
N LYS A 217 -14.12 -5.20 -2.91
CA LYS A 217 -14.74 -3.88 -2.89
C LYS A 217 -14.03 -3.03 -3.92
N PRO A 218 -14.68 -2.54 -4.99
CA PRO A 218 -14.01 -1.77 -6.04
C PRO A 218 -13.75 -0.32 -5.59
N ILE A 219 -13.08 -0.14 -4.45
CA ILE A 219 -12.75 1.16 -3.86
C ILE A 219 -11.50 1.72 -4.54
N TYR A 220 -10.49 0.88 -4.70
CA TYR A 220 -9.31 1.18 -5.48
C TYR A 220 -9.40 0.58 -6.88
N HIS A 221 -8.78 1.27 -7.83
CA HIS A 221 -8.60 0.72 -9.17
C HIS A 221 -7.71 -0.54 -9.11
N PRO A 222 -7.93 -1.60 -9.90
CA PRO A 222 -7.12 -2.83 -9.87
C PRO A 222 -5.59 -2.61 -9.94
N LEU A 223 -5.18 -1.61 -10.72
CA LEU A 223 -3.79 -1.11 -10.81
C LEU A 223 -3.15 -0.69 -9.48
N PHE A 224 -3.92 -0.54 -8.41
CA PHE A 224 -3.48 -0.20 -7.07
C PHE A 224 -2.65 -1.30 -6.39
N VAL A 225 -2.77 -2.55 -6.84
CA VAL A 225 -1.99 -3.68 -6.30
C VAL A 225 -0.48 -3.48 -6.55
N ILE A 226 -0.09 -2.69 -7.55
CA ILE A 226 1.31 -2.41 -7.85
C ILE A 226 1.91 -1.50 -6.76
N THR A 227 2.94 -2.01 -6.10
CA THR A 227 3.65 -1.30 -5.03
C THR A 227 4.41 -0.09 -5.55
N LYS A 228 4.60 0.92 -4.69
CA LYS A 228 5.46 2.09 -4.98
C LYS A 228 6.85 1.70 -5.48
N ARG A 229 7.42 0.63 -4.90
CA ARG A 229 8.73 0.09 -5.30
C ARG A 229 8.73 -0.48 -6.72
N GLN A 230 7.65 -1.13 -7.14
CA GLN A 230 7.53 -1.64 -8.51
C GLN A 230 7.41 -0.49 -9.52
N TRP A 231 6.66 0.56 -9.21
CA TRP A 231 6.61 1.78 -10.03
C TRP A 231 7.97 2.47 -10.12
N GLN A 232 8.70 2.58 -9.00
CA GLN A 232 10.07 3.11 -8.99
C GLN A 232 11.02 2.25 -9.83
N ALA A 233 10.96 0.92 -9.69
CA ALA A 233 11.77 -0.01 -10.47
C ALA A 233 11.47 0.13 -11.97
N LEU A 234 10.20 0.27 -12.35
CA LEU A 234 9.78 0.50 -13.72
C LEU A 234 10.34 1.82 -14.27
N ALA A 235 10.20 2.91 -13.51
CA ALA A 235 10.71 4.22 -13.92
C ALA A 235 12.24 4.24 -14.02
N ILE A 236 12.96 3.57 -13.12
CA ILE A 236 14.42 3.37 -13.20
C ILE A 236 14.78 2.55 -14.43
N ALA A 237 14.04 1.46 -14.73
CA ALA A 237 14.28 0.64 -15.90
C ALA A 237 14.08 1.42 -17.20
N ILE A 238 13.04 2.27 -17.27
CA ILE A 238 12.80 3.19 -18.40
C ILE A 238 13.95 4.19 -18.55
N LEU A 239 14.46 4.75 -17.44
CA LEU A 239 15.59 5.68 -17.45
C LEU A 239 16.87 5.00 -17.95
N ILE A 240 17.19 3.80 -17.44
CA ILE A 240 18.36 3.02 -17.87
C ILE A 240 18.24 2.68 -19.36
N ALA A 241 17.07 2.23 -19.81
CA ALA A 241 16.82 1.96 -21.23
C ALA A 241 17.02 3.23 -22.07
N GLY A 242 16.45 4.37 -21.66
CA GLY A 242 16.63 5.65 -22.34
C GLY A 242 18.09 6.08 -22.45
N MET A 243 18.88 5.95 -21.37
CA MET A 243 20.32 6.24 -21.38
C MET A 243 21.10 5.28 -22.28
N PHE A 244 20.77 3.99 -22.26
CA PHE A 244 21.40 3.00 -23.13
C PHE A 244 21.15 3.30 -24.61
N PHE A 245 19.95 3.75 -24.96
CA PHE A 245 19.62 4.14 -26.32
C PHE A 245 20.33 5.42 -26.77
N LEU A 246 20.44 6.43 -25.89
CA LEU A 246 21.27 7.62 -26.16
C LEU A 246 22.73 7.24 -26.43
N PHE A 247 23.26 6.28 -25.67
CA PHE A 247 24.61 5.77 -25.86
C PHE A 247 24.78 5.09 -27.24
N ILE A 248 23.88 4.18 -27.61
CA ILE A 248 23.91 3.51 -28.93
C ILE A 248 23.81 4.54 -30.06
N ARG A 249 22.90 5.51 -29.94
CA ARG A 249 22.74 6.53 -30.98
C ARG A 249 23.98 7.40 -31.11
N GLY A 250 24.58 7.81 -29.99
CA GLY A 250 25.86 8.54 -29.99
C GLY A 250 26.95 7.75 -30.71
N PHE A 251 27.04 6.44 -30.44
CA PHE A 251 27.99 5.55 -31.09
C PHE A 251 27.73 5.39 -32.60
N TYR A 252 26.47 5.27 -33.02
CA TYR A 252 26.11 5.18 -34.44
C TYR A 252 26.39 6.48 -35.21
N LEU A 253 26.12 7.64 -34.61
CA LEU A 253 26.43 8.93 -35.21
C LEU A 253 27.94 9.17 -35.30
N ASP A 254 28.72 8.72 -34.32
CA ASP A 254 30.21 8.78 -34.37
C ASP A 254 30.81 7.90 -35.48
N LEU A 255 30.12 6.84 -35.90
CA LEU A 255 30.56 6.00 -37.03
C LEU A 255 30.36 6.69 -38.39
N GLU A 256 29.39 7.60 -38.51
CA GLU A 256 29.16 8.39 -39.73
C GLU A 256 29.98 9.70 -39.77
N GLU A 257 30.26 10.32 -38.61
CA GLU A 257 31.01 11.58 -38.50
C GLU A 257 32.35 11.42 -37.74
N ILE A 258 33.32 10.70 -38.30
CA ILE A 258 34.69 10.56 -37.73
C ILE A 258 35.47 11.91 -37.65
N ALA A 259 34.87 13.06 -38.01
CA ALA A 259 35.55 14.35 -38.11
C ALA A 259 35.22 15.41 -37.04
N PHE A 260 34.30 15.19 -36.08
CA PHE A 260 33.87 16.26 -35.16
C PHE A 260 34.24 16.07 -33.68
N SER A 261 34.59 17.20 -33.02
CA SER A 261 35.21 17.23 -31.70
C SER A 261 34.38 16.59 -30.56
N LYS A 262 35.04 15.82 -29.68
CA LYS A 262 34.50 15.25 -28.43
C LYS A 262 33.61 16.21 -27.61
N LYS A 263 33.88 17.53 -27.67
CA LYS A 263 33.09 18.54 -26.95
C LYS A 263 31.64 18.66 -27.45
N ARG A 264 31.40 18.53 -28.76
CA ARG A 264 30.04 18.65 -29.34
C ARG A 264 29.19 17.42 -29.03
N LEU A 265 29.80 16.24 -28.98
CA LEU A 265 29.16 14.98 -28.59
C LEU A 265 28.63 15.05 -27.15
N ILE A 266 29.48 15.47 -26.22
CA ILE A 266 29.10 15.64 -24.81
C ILE A 266 28.00 16.71 -24.69
N TRP A 267 28.12 17.83 -25.42
CA TRP A 267 27.09 18.87 -25.39
C TRP A 267 25.73 18.39 -25.90
N ASN A 268 25.68 17.62 -26.98
CA ASN A 268 24.42 17.08 -27.51
C ASN A 268 23.84 15.95 -26.66
N MET A 269 24.68 15.12 -26.03
CA MET A 269 24.24 14.10 -25.07
C MET A 269 23.60 14.71 -23.82
N PHE A 270 24.18 15.77 -23.26
CA PHE A 270 23.70 16.35 -22.00
C PHE A 270 22.68 17.46 -22.17
N PHE A 271 22.82 18.31 -23.19
CA PHE A 271 22.00 19.52 -23.38
C PHE A 271 21.14 19.50 -24.65
N GLY A 272 21.35 18.52 -25.55
CA GLY A 272 20.51 18.28 -26.72
C GLY A 272 19.36 17.33 -26.40
N ASP A 273 19.41 16.12 -26.98
CA ASP A 273 18.33 15.14 -26.90
C ASP A 273 18.27 14.35 -25.56
N GLY A 274 19.31 14.45 -24.71
CA GLY A 274 19.34 13.72 -23.44
C GLY A 274 18.60 14.40 -22.28
N LEU A 275 18.67 15.73 -22.17
CA LEU A 275 17.91 16.51 -21.19
C LEU A 275 16.39 16.20 -21.23
N PRO A 276 15.73 16.15 -22.41
CA PRO A 276 14.36 15.67 -22.56
C PRO A 276 14.07 14.34 -21.88
N ILE A 277 14.94 13.35 -22.11
CA ILE A 277 14.72 11.98 -21.68
C ILE A 277 14.82 11.89 -20.17
N VAL A 278 15.80 12.57 -19.59
CA VAL A 278 15.96 12.67 -18.14
C VAL A 278 14.79 13.44 -17.52
N ALA A 279 14.36 14.54 -18.12
CA ALA A 279 13.23 15.33 -17.64
C ALA A 279 11.91 14.55 -17.69
N VAL A 280 11.61 13.87 -18.80
CA VAL A 280 10.41 13.03 -18.96
C VAL A 280 10.47 11.83 -18.01
N SER A 281 11.60 11.12 -17.92
CA SER A 281 11.75 9.98 -17.00
C SER A 281 11.64 10.42 -15.54
N GLY A 282 12.24 11.56 -15.20
CA GLY A 282 12.13 12.18 -13.87
C GLY A 282 10.70 12.61 -13.56
N ALA A 283 9.97 13.16 -14.53
CA ALA A 283 8.56 13.52 -14.37
C ALA A 283 7.68 12.27 -14.22
N ILE A 284 7.90 11.22 -15.03
CA ILE A 284 7.24 9.92 -14.89
C ILE A 284 7.51 9.32 -13.51
N PHE A 285 8.76 9.35 -13.04
CA PHE A 285 9.14 8.86 -11.72
C PHE A 285 8.45 9.66 -10.60
N TRP A 286 8.53 10.99 -10.67
CA TRP A 286 7.93 11.90 -9.69
C TRP A 286 6.41 11.76 -9.63
N LEU A 287 5.78 11.68 -10.79
CA LEU A 287 4.36 11.42 -10.90
C LEU A 287 4.08 10.03 -10.30
N SER A 288 4.67 8.96 -10.82
CA SER A 288 4.38 7.58 -10.36
C SER A 288 4.57 7.40 -8.85
N TYR A 289 5.53 8.12 -8.26
CA TYR A 289 5.74 8.21 -6.81
C TYR A 289 4.55 8.83 -6.05
N HIS A 290 3.85 9.80 -6.64
CA HIS A 290 2.63 10.42 -6.11
C HIS A 290 1.32 9.69 -6.52
N TYR A 291 1.31 8.84 -7.57
CA TYR A 291 0.09 8.25 -8.16
C TYR A 291 -0.35 6.87 -7.62
N VAL A 292 0.34 6.27 -6.65
CA VAL A 292 -0.05 4.97 -6.08
C VAL A 292 -1.34 5.11 -5.27
N GLY A 293 -2.50 4.78 -5.86
CA GLY A 293 -3.80 4.61 -5.20
C GLY A 293 -4.94 5.50 -5.71
N VAL A 294 -5.19 5.45 -7.02
CA VAL A 294 -6.36 6.08 -7.61
C VAL A 294 -7.64 5.42 -7.07
N LEU A 295 -8.46 6.21 -6.37
CA LEU A 295 -9.79 5.79 -5.96
C LEU A 295 -10.69 5.71 -7.19
N THR A 296 -11.53 4.70 -7.26
CA THR A 296 -12.64 4.66 -8.23
C THR A 296 -13.68 5.73 -7.88
N ASP A 297 -14.64 6.00 -8.76
CA ASP A 297 -15.76 6.90 -8.43
C ASP A 297 -16.54 6.42 -7.19
N PHE A 298 -16.66 5.10 -7.02
CA PHE A 298 -17.21 4.50 -5.80
C PHE A 298 -16.30 4.78 -4.59
N GLY A 299 -15.00 4.52 -4.73
CA GLY A 299 -14.01 4.79 -3.68
C GLY A 299 -13.95 6.25 -3.24
N LYS A 300 -14.13 7.20 -4.16
CA LYS A 300 -14.25 8.63 -3.84
C LYS A 300 -15.46 8.93 -2.98
N LYS A 301 -16.62 8.36 -3.31
CA LYS A 301 -17.86 8.52 -2.50
C LYS A 301 -17.68 7.91 -1.12
N VAL A 302 -17.05 6.74 -1.03
CA VAL A 302 -16.71 6.09 0.24
C VAL A 302 -15.76 6.97 1.05
N MET A 303 -14.65 7.42 0.46
CA MET A 303 -13.68 8.30 1.11
C MET A 303 -14.33 9.60 1.61
N HIS A 304 -15.17 10.24 0.79
CA HIS A 304 -15.89 11.44 1.21
C HIS A 304 -16.75 11.18 2.45
N ARG A 305 -17.41 10.02 2.53
CA ARG A 305 -18.20 9.64 3.70
C ARG A 305 -17.36 9.31 4.93
N VAL A 306 -16.24 8.62 4.75
CA VAL A 306 -15.25 8.37 5.82
C VAL A 306 -14.73 9.68 6.39
N LEU A 307 -14.37 10.64 5.54
CA LEU A 307 -13.93 11.97 5.96
C LEU A 307 -15.03 12.78 6.63
N GLY A 308 -16.28 12.66 6.17
CA GLY A 308 -17.43 13.28 6.81
C GLY A 308 -17.72 12.72 8.21
N TYR A 309 -17.57 11.40 8.39
CA TYR A 309 -17.69 10.75 9.70
C TYR A 309 -16.53 11.12 10.64
N ARG A 310 -15.30 11.22 10.10
CA ARG A 310 -14.15 11.76 10.84
C ARG A 310 -14.39 13.19 11.31
N GLU A 311 -14.98 14.03 10.48
CA GLU A 311 -15.31 15.41 10.84
C GLU A 311 -16.40 15.46 11.93
N PHE A 312 -17.39 14.57 11.86
CA PHE A 312 -18.37 14.39 12.93
C PHE A 312 -17.71 14.03 14.26
N LEU A 313 -16.86 13.00 14.30
CA LEU A 313 -16.20 12.58 15.54
C LEU A 313 -15.28 13.68 16.10
N LYS A 314 -14.64 14.49 15.25
CA LYS A 314 -13.87 15.65 15.70
C LYS A 314 -14.71 16.74 16.36
N ARG A 315 -15.95 16.92 15.90
CA ARG A 315 -16.84 18.01 16.34
C ARG A 315 -17.88 17.60 17.37
N VAL A 316 -18.07 16.29 17.58
CA VAL A 316 -19.09 15.81 18.50
C VAL A 316 -18.72 16.23 19.92
N GLU A 317 -19.64 16.95 20.56
CA GLU A 317 -19.46 17.36 21.95
C GLU A 317 -19.57 16.16 22.89
N LEU A 318 -18.78 16.14 23.96
CA LEU A 318 -18.75 15.07 24.96
C LEU A 318 -20.15 14.71 25.53
N PRO A 319 -21.04 15.67 25.88
CA PRO A 319 -22.37 15.33 26.37
C PRO A 319 -23.21 14.56 25.35
N ARG A 320 -23.06 14.90 24.06
CA ARG A 320 -23.75 14.23 22.97
C ARG A 320 -23.21 12.82 22.75
N LEU A 321 -21.90 12.65 22.87
CA LEU A 321 -21.26 11.33 22.82
C LEU A 321 -21.73 10.43 23.97
N LYS A 322 -21.74 10.95 25.20
CA LYS A 322 -22.28 10.25 26.38
C LYS A 322 -23.72 9.79 26.14
N ARG A 323 -24.55 10.66 25.55
CA ARG A 323 -25.93 10.31 25.20
C ARG A 323 -25.99 9.16 24.20
N PHE A 324 -25.14 9.14 23.18
CA PHE A 324 -25.11 8.04 22.21
C PHE A 324 -24.66 6.70 22.82
N ILE A 325 -23.73 6.73 23.77
CA ILE A 325 -23.30 5.54 24.52
C ILE A 325 -24.46 5.04 25.40
N LYS A 326 -25.12 5.93 26.15
CA LYS A 326 -26.27 5.59 27.01
C LYS A 326 -27.47 5.07 26.22
N GLU A 327 -27.72 5.62 25.04
CA GLU A 327 -28.75 5.15 24.10
C GLU A 327 -28.36 3.84 23.37
N LYS A 328 -27.20 3.23 23.70
CA LYS A 328 -26.66 2.01 23.07
C LYS A 328 -26.56 2.11 21.55
N ARG A 329 -26.33 3.32 21.02
CA ARG A 329 -26.09 3.51 19.58
C ARG A 329 -24.70 3.06 19.16
N PHE A 330 -23.75 3.17 20.08
CA PHE A 330 -22.36 2.70 19.94
C PHE A 330 -21.87 2.20 21.29
N THR A 331 -21.01 1.19 21.28
CA THR A 331 -20.21 0.85 22.46
C THR A 331 -19.01 1.78 22.57
N LEU A 332 -18.42 1.89 23.77
CA LEU A 332 -17.22 2.71 23.94
C LEU A 332 -16.03 2.12 23.17
N MET A 333 -15.94 0.78 23.10
CA MET A 333 -14.93 0.08 22.30
C MET A 333 -15.10 0.33 20.80
N GLU A 334 -16.33 0.37 20.28
CA GLU A 334 -16.59 0.76 18.89
C GLU A 334 -16.13 2.18 18.60
N LEU A 335 -16.48 3.14 19.47
CA LEU A 335 -16.04 4.53 19.33
C LEU A 335 -14.52 4.65 19.36
N PHE A 336 -13.86 3.95 20.28
CA PHE A 336 -12.40 3.86 20.34
C PHE A 336 -11.81 3.28 19.05
N THR A 337 -12.40 2.21 18.52
CA THR A 337 -11.97 1.58 17.27
C THR A 337 -12.07 2.54 16.09
N TYR A 338 -13.16 3.30 15.97
CA TYR A 338 -13.31 4.33 14.95
C TYR A 338 -12.35 5.51 15.15
N ALA A 339 -12.14 5.97 16.38
CA ALA A 339 -11.21 7.06 16.67
C ALA A 339 -9.77 6.66 16.31
N LEU A 340 -9.38 5.43 16.63
CA LEU A 340 -8.10 4.84 16.26
C LEU A 340 -7.97 4.76 14.73
N ALA A 341 -8.95 4.19 14.03
CA ALA A 341 -8.97 4.08 12.58
C ALA A 341 -8.83 5.44 11.89
N LEU A 342 -9.48 6.48 12.42
CA LEU A 342 -9.53 7.81 11.82
C LEU A 342 -8.43 8.77 12.32
N LYS A 343 -7.44 8.25 13.06
CA LYS A 343 -6.32 9.01 13.64
C LYS A 343 -6.80 10.21 14.46
N LEU A 344 -7.69 9.95 15.41
CA LEU A 344 -8.21 10.95 16.35
C LEU A 344 -7.63 10.72 17.75
N PHE A 345 -6.29 10.61 17.83
CA PHE A 345 -5.59 10.23 19.07
C PHE A 345 -5.82 11.22 20.21
N ASP A 346 -5.74 12.53 19.93
CA ASP A 346 -5.99 13.57 20.93
C ASP A 346 -7.42 13.48 21.50
N LEU A 347 -8.37 13.04 20.67
CA LEU A 347 -9.76 12.85 21.08
C LEU A 347 -9.91 11.65 22.02
N ILE A 348 -9.13 10.59 21.81
CA ILE A 348 -9.10 9.41 22.69
C ILE A 348 -8.62 9.83 24.09
N ASP A 349 -7.55 10.63 24.17
CA ASP A 349 -7.04 11.15 25.45
C ASP A 349 -8.10 11.98 26.17
N LEU A 350 -8.75 12.91 25.47
CA LEU A 350 -9.86 13.70 26.00
C LEU A 350 -11.03 12.84 26.49
N TRP A 351 -11.36 11.77 25.77
CA TRP A 351 -12.43 10.85 26.16
C TRP A 351 -12.08 10.08 27.43
N ILE A 352 -10.86 9.53 27.52
CA ILE A 352 -10.38 8.83 28.71
C ILE A 352 -10.45 9.74 29.94
N GLU A 353 -9.96 10.98 29.83
CA GLU A 353 -9.96 11.94 30.94
C GLU A 353 -11.38 12.33 31.37
N SER A 354 -12.26 12.64 30.41
CA SER A 354 -13.59 13.18 30.68
C SER A 354 -14.64 12.13 31.08
N LEU A 355 -14.46 10.88 30.69
CA LEU A 355 -15.38 9.78 30.99
C LEU A 355 -14.93 8.93 32.19
N ARG A 356 -13.69 9.09 32.67
CA ARG A 356 -13.19 8.39 33.86
C ARG A 356 -14.04 8.63 35.12
N SER A 357 -14.63 9.82 35.25
CA SER A 357 -15.49 10.18 36.39
C SER A 357 -16.93 9.67 36.28
N ASP A 358 -17.30 9.01 35.17
CA ASP A 358 -18.64 8.47 34.96
C ASP A 358 -18.70 7.04 35.52
N GLU A 359 -19.38 6.85 36.66
CA GLU A 359 -19.47 5.55 37.36
C GLU A 359 -19.98 4.42 36.45
N GLY A 360 -20.86 4.73 35.49
CA GLY A 360 -21.43 3.75 34.57
C GLY A 360 -20.51 3.32 33.42
N LEU A 361 -19.36 3.99 33.22
CA LEU A 361 -18.41 3.69 32.14
C LEU A 361 -16.98 3.43 32.64
N ALA A 362 -16.77 3.47 33.95
CA ALA A 362 -15.44 3.41 34.56
C ALA A 362 -14.66 2.13 34.17
N GLU A 363 -15.32 0.97 34.16
CA GLU A 363 -14.69 -0.31 33.79
C GLU A 363 -14.27 -0.34 32.31
N GLU A 364 -15.17 0.07 31.39
CA GLU A 364 -14.87 0.12 29.96
C GLU A 364 -13.75 1.13 29.65
N ILE A 365 -13.78 2.29 30.30
CA ILE A 365 -12.73 3.32 30.19
C ILE A 365 -11.39 2.78 30.65
N LEU A 366 -11.34 2.02 31.74
CA LEU A 366 -10.10 1.47 32.27
C LEU A 366 -9.47 0.44 31.31
N VAL A 367 -10.28 -0.37 30.64
CA VAL A 367 -9.79 -1.28 29.59
C VAL A 367 -9.22 -0.48 28.41
N ILE A 368 -9.95 0.54 27.94
CA ILE A 368 -9.52 1.39 26.83
C ILE A 368 -8.25 2.16 27.18
N GLU A 369 -8.14 2.68 28.40
CA GLU A 369 -6.94 3.39 28.85
C GLU A 369 -5.72 2.46 28.87
N ARG A 370 -5.85 1.26 29.43
CA ARG A 370 -4.76 0.27 29.41
C ARG A 370 -4.34 -0.06 27.98
N LEU A 371 -5.33 -0.24 27.10
CA LEU A 371 -5.06 -0.55 25.70
C LEU A 371 -4.39 0.62 24.99
N TRP A 372 -4.88 1.83 25.20
CA TRP A 372 -4.28 3.05 24.65
C TRP A 372 -2.85 3.27 25.15
N ASN A 373 -2.57 3.00 26.42
CA ASN A 373 -1.23 3.08 27.00
C ASN A 373 -0.29 2.02 26.41
N PHE A 374 -0.76 0.78 26.25
CA PHE A 374 -0.02 -0.28 25.56
C PHE A 374 0.40 0.16 24.15
N LEU A 375 -0.52 0.77 23.39
CA LEU A 375 -0.23 1.25 22.04
C LEU A 375 0.72 2.44 22.01
N ARG A 376 0.50 3.46 22.86
CA ARG A 376 1.38 4.63 22.93
C ARG A 376 2.80 4.22 23.26
N TRP A 377 2.98 3.28 24.19
CA TRP A 377 4.29 2.76 24.55
C TRP A 377 4.97 2.07 23.36
N ARG A 378 4.26 1.21 22.62
CA ARG A 378 4.81 0.55 21.42
C ARG A 378 5.17 1.54 20.31
N TRP A 379 4.29 2.49 19.98
CA TRP A 379 4.58 3.49 18.96
C TRP A 379 5.72 4.43 19.34
N LYS A 380 5.88 4.72 20.64
CA LYS A 380 7.04 5.46 21.13
C LYS A 380 8.31 4.63 20.90
N LEU A 381 8.31 3.34 21.27
CA LEU A 381 9.45 2.44 21.02
C LEU A 381 9.78 2.29 19.54
N ALA A 382 8.79 2.13 18.65
CA ALA A 382 9.01 2.03 17.20
C ALA A 382 9.71 3.30 16.65
N ARG A 383 9.28 4.50 17.08
CA ARG A 383 9.94 5.77 16.71
C ARG A 383 11.34 5.95 17.30
N PHE A 384 11.65 5.32 18.44
CA PHE A 384 13.00 5.33 19.00
C PHE A 384 13.88 4.24 18.36
N GLY A 385 13.31 3.11 17.95
CA GLY A 385 13.97 2.03 17.22
C GLY A 385 14.37 2.43 15.80
N GLU A 386 13.60 3.29 15.11
CA GLU A 386 14.03 3.89 13.84
C GLU A 386 15.27 4.79 13.97
N LYS A 387 15.56 5.30 15.18
CA LYS A 387 16.78 6.06 15.50
C LYS A 387 17.93 5.17 15.98
N LEU A 388 17.64 3.93 16.34
CA LEU A 388 18.60 2.93 16.76
C LEU A 388 18.52 1.82 15.72
N ASP A 389 19.19 2.05 14.59
CA ASP A 389 19.52 1.00 13.64
C ASP A 389 20.33 -0.08 14.39
N ILE A 390 19.59 -1.08 14.90
CA ILE A 390 20.08 -2.22 15.69
C ILE A 390 20.88 -3.19 14.80
N ASP A 391 21.05 -2.92 13.50
CA ASP A 391 22.09 -3.57 12.69
C ASP A 391 23.53 -3.16 13.08
N SER A 392 23.69 -2.09 13.88
CA SER A 392 24.99 -1.66 14.41
C SER A 392 25.40 -2.30 15.73
N MET A 393 24.54 -3.09 16.40
CA MET A 393 24.88 -3.72 17.70
C MET A 393 24.70 -5.25 17.75
N GLY A 394 24.21 -5.90 16.68
CA GLY A 394 23.93 -7.35 16.67
C GLY A 394 25.08 -8.27 16.21
N ARG A 395 26.27 -7.76 15.87
CA ARG A 395 27.39 -8.58 15.35
C ARG A 395 28.57 -8.80 16.30
N SER A 396 28.50 -8.34 17.56
CA SER A 396 29.59 -8.53 18.53
C SER A 396 29.32 -9.54 19.65
N PHE A 397 28.19 -10.25 19.65
CA PHE A 397 27.86 -11.25 20.71
C PHE A 397 27.86 -12.71 20.25
N LEU A 398 28.31 -12.98 19.01
CA LEU A 398 28.57 -14.34 18.53
C LEU A 398 30.08 -14.60 18.44
N HIS A 399 30.76 -14.62 19.60
CA HIS A 399 31.98 -15.40 19.83
C HIS A 399 32.29 -15.46 21.33
N SER A 400 31.70 -16.43 22.02
CA SER A 400 32.41 -17.11 23.10
C SER A 400 32.74 -18.51 22.58
N PRO A 401 34.01 -18.84 22.33
CA PRO A 401 34.39 -20.22 22.13
C PRO A 401 34.29 -20.94 23.48
N THR A 402 33.84 -22.18 23.39
CA THR A 402 33.82 -23.20 24.43
C THR A 402 35.17 -23.33 25.15
N ASN A 403 35.09 -23.57 26.46
CA ASN A 403 36.19 -23.92 27.38
C ASN A 403 37.16 -24.96 26.77
N ILE A 404 38.45 -24.60 26.70
CA ILE A 404 39.69 -25.29 27.16
C ILE A 404 40.88 -24.44 26.70
#